data_AF-A0A0U1L250-F1
#
_entry.id   AF-A0A0U1L250-F1
#
_cell.length_a   1.000
_cell.length_b   1.000
_cell.length_c   1.000
_cell.angle_alpha   90.00
_cell.angle_beta   90.00
_cell.angle_gamma   90.00
#
_symmetry.space_group_name_H-M   'P 1'
#
loop_
_entity.id
_entity.type
_entity.pdbx_description
1 polymer ?
#
loop_
_entity_poly.entity_id
_entity_poly.type
_entity_poly.pdbx_seq_one_letter_code
_entity_poly.pdbx_strand_id
1 'polypeptide(L)'
;MKKGKSMRFISVGMVLLWLLTVPLLAGAVQSTGEAGIIIDKTSYVPGEQIRLQFKAPANWPGNAWIGIIPSNVSHGSESVNDQYDITYQYIEQRTSGVMVFTAPGVGQWDLRMHDTDSNGREIAFASFTVSDSMPAANDTDYQLRLEKTVFAPGEKIAVRFQASANWPGDAWIGIIPSNVSHGSEPVNDQYDITYQYIEQRTSGVMVFTAPEVGQWDLRMHDTDTNGREIATISFRVR
;
A
#
# COMPACT_ATOMS: atom_id res chain seq x y z
N MET A 1 44.91 -67.35 62.79
CA MET A 1 44.57 -68.72 62.35
C MET A 1 43.07 -68.95 62.60
N LYS A 2 42.31 -69.34 61.54
CA LYS A 2 40.89 -69.80 61.49
C LYS A 2 39.79 -68.72 61.65
N LYS A 3 39.05 -68.41 60.57
CA LYS A 3 37.76 -69.00 60.03
C LYS A 3 36.54 -68.34 60.72
N GLY A 4 35.49 -67.86 60.06
CA GLY A 4 35.06 -67.81 58.66
C GLY A 4 33.52 -67.54 58.59
N LYS A 5 33.05 -67.02 57.42
CA LYS A 5 31.66 -66.93 56.91
C LYS A 5 30.66 -66.04 57.67
N SER A 6 29.64 -65.41 57.07
CA SER A 6 29.26 -64.94 55.73
C SER A 6 27.80 -64.49 55.85
N MET A 7 27.45 -63.25 55.50
CA MET A 7 26.13 -62.97 54.88
C MET A 7 26.16 -61.67 54.07
N ARG A 8 25.69 -61.81 52.82
CA ARG A 8 25.53 -60.80 51.75
C ARG A 8 24.21 -60.00 52.03
N PHE A 9 23.94 -58.79 51.54
CA PHE A 9 23.83 -58.35 50.13
C PHE A 9 23.39 -56.85 50.07
N ILE A 10 23.78 -56.14 48.99
CA ILE A 10 23.11 -55.00 48.30
C ILE A 10 23.13 -53.64 49.07
N SER A 11 23.46 -52.46 48.51
CA SER A 11 23.49 -51.95 47.14
C SER A 11 24.57 -50.86 46.97
N VAL A 12 25.02 -50.70 45.73
CA VAL A 12 25.98 -49.69 45.26
C VAL A 12 25.29 -48.32 45.16
N GLY A 13 26.01 -47.27 45.59
CA GLY A 13 25.60 -45.88 45.40
C GLY A 13 26.82 -44.97 45.26
N MET A 14 27.47 -45.06 44.10
CA MET A 14 28.59 -44.22 43.65
C MET A 14 28.01 -42.89 43.15
N VAL A 15 28.35 -41.76 43.76
CA VAL A 15 28.04 -40.43 43.21
C VAL A 15 29.35 -39.80 42.75
N LEU A 16 29.55 -39.83 41.44
CA LEU A 16 30.63 -39.15 40.73
C LEU A 16 30.05 -37.84 40.18
N LEU A 17 30.56 -36.70 40.68
CA LEU A 17 30.12 -35.36 40.31
C LEU A 17 30.75 -34.98 38.95
N TRP A 18 29.93 -34.90 37.89
CA TRP A 18 30.35 -34.34 36.61
C TRP A 18 29.94 -32.86 36.52
N LEU A 19 30.93 -31.99 36.32
CA LEU A 19 30.72 -30.59 35.91
C LEU A 19 30.30 -30.56 34.44
N LEU A 20 29.02 -30.29 34.18
CA LEU A 20 28.50 -29.99 32.85
C LEU A 20 28.16 -28.50 32.80
N THR A 21 29.01 -27.74 32.13
CA THR A 21 28.73 -26.38 31.68
C THR A 21 27.61 -26.43 30.64
N VAL A 22 26.42 -25.96 31.01
CA VAL A 22 25.30 -25.79 30.07
C VAL A 22 25.50 -24.45 29.35
N PRO A 23 25.63 -24.42 28.01
CA PRO A 23 25.57 -23.16 27.29
C PRO A 23 24.14 -22.61 27.36
N LEU A 24 24.07 -21.31 27.61
CA LEU A 24 22.87 -20.49 27.64
C LEU A 24 22.17 -20.57 26.27
N LEU A 25 21.10 -21.36 26.15
CA LEU A 25 20.16 -21.25 25.04
C LEU A 25 19.29 -20.01 25.30
N ALA A 26 19.74 -18.87 24.78
CA ALA A 26 18.85 -17.74 24.56
C ALA A 26 17.79 -18.21 23.56
N GLY A 27 16.58 -18.52 24.06
CA GLY A 27 15.42 -18.75 23.22
C GLY A 27 15.20 -17.49 22.38
N ALA A 28 15.38 -17.60 21.07
CA ALA A 28 14.91 -16.58 20.16
C ALA A 28 13.40 -16.44 20.38
N VAL A 29 12.97 -15.26 20.80
CA VAL A 29 11.56 -14.87 20.76
C VAL A 29 11.17 -14.88 19.29
N GLN A 30 10.55 -15.96 18.84
CA GLN A 30 9.84 -15.95 17.56
C GLN A 30 8.64 -15.04 17.72
N SER A 31 8.82 -13.79 17.30
CA SER A 31 7.72 -12.88 16.98
C SER A 31 6.96 -13.49 15.80
N THR A 32 6.04 -14.41 16.05
CA THR A 32 5.02 -14.80 15.08
C THR A 32 3.96 -13.70 15.03
N GLY A 33 4.35 -12.53 14.52
CA GLY A 33 3.36 -11.66 13.91
C GLY A 33 2.82 -12.42 12.71
N GLU A 34 1.50 -12.56 12.63
CA GLU A 34 0.82 -13.22 11.51
C GLU A 34 1.30 -12.58 10.20
N ALA A 35 1.68 -13.43 9.24
CA ALA A 35 2.11 -12.96 7.92
C ALA A 35 0.98 -12.17 7.29
N GLY A 36 1.29 -11.04 6.68
CA GLY A 36 0.23 -10.16 6.18
C GLY A 36 0.74 -8.99 5.38
N ILE A 37 -0.19 -8.39 4.64
CA ILE A 37 0.04 -7.21 3.81
C ILE A 37 -1.02 -6.15 4.09
N ILE A 38 -0.63 -4.88 3.94
CA ILE A 38 -1.51 -3.72 4.08
C ILE A 38 -1.17 -2.76 2.96
N ILE A 39 -2.19 -2.28 2.25
CA ILE A 39 -2.08 -1.22 1.25
C ILE A 39 -2.71 0.06 1.78
N ASP A 40 -2.29 1.21 1.24
CA ASP A 40 -2.72 2.50 1.73
C ASP A 40 -4.13 2.91 1.29
N LYS A 41 -4.64 2.34 0.20
CA LYS A 41 -6.01 2.53 -0.28
C LYS A 41 -6.47 1.35 -1.13
N THR A 42 -7.77 1.30 -1.44
CA THR A 42 -8.38 0.22 -2.22
C THR A 42 -8.86 0.66 -3.59
N SER A 43 -8.61 1.91 -3.99
CA SER A 43 -8.92 2.42 -5.33
C SER A 43 -7.78 3.28 -5.87
N TYR A 44 -7.34 2.97 -7.08
CA TYR A 44 -6.24 3.62 -7.78
C TYR A 44 -6.66 4.03 -9.19
N VAL A 45 -5.88 4.89 -9.82
CA VAL A 45 -5.94 5.14 -11.27
C VAL A 45 -4.76 4.44 -11.96
N PRO A 46 -4.84 4.15 -13.28
CA PRO A 46 -3.73 3.51 -13.98
C PRO A 46 -2.42 4.27 -13.84
N GLY A 47 -1.34 3.55 -13.53
CA GLY A 47 0.00 4.12 -13.35
C GLY A 47 0.29 4.68 -11.95
N GLU A 48 -0.70 4.78 -11.06
CA GLU A 48 -0.49 5.27 -9.70
C GLU A 48 0.37 4.30 -8.86
N GLN A 49 1.17 4.82 -7.93
CA GLN A 49 1.95 3.98 -7.02
C GLN A 49 1.09 3.38 -5.90
N ILE A 50 1.19 2.07 -5.74
CA ILE A 50 0.60 1.31 -4.63
C ILE A 50 1.71 1.06 -3.61
N ARG A 51 1.59 1.64 -2.41
CA ARG A 51 2.51 1.38 -1.29
C ARG A 51 1.96 0.23 -0.44
N LEU A 52 2.67 -0.89 -0.47
CA LEU A 52 2.35 -2.08 0.32
C LEU A 52 3.33 -2.23 1.48
N GLN A 53 2.81 -2.40 2.69
CA GLN A 53 3.58 -2.85 3.86
C GLN A 53 3.37 -4.34 4.04
N PHE A 54 4.43 -5.09 4.36
CA PHE A 54 4.32 -6.52 4.65
C PHE A 54 4.98 -6.91 5.97
N LYS A 55 4.52 -8.03 6.52
CA LYS A 55 5.20 -8.82 7.56
C LYS A 55 5.29 -10.27 7.10
N ALA A 56 6.46 -10.87 7.26
CA ALA A 56 6.72 -12.25 6.87
C ALA A 56 7.46 -13.02 7.99
N PRO A 57 7.20 -14.32 8.14
CA PRO A 57 7.97 -15.19 9.02
C PRO A 57 9.45 -15.28 8.62
N ALA A 58 10.34 -15.28 9.62
CA ALA A 58 11.79 -15.35 9.40
C ALA A 58 12.28 -16.66 8.76
N ASN A 59 11.44 -17.71 8.76
CA ASN A 59 11.75 -19.01 8.19
C ASN A 59 11.31 -19.16 6.72
N TRP A 60 10.74 -18.12 6.11
CA TRP A 60 10.40 -18.15 4.68
C TRP A 60 11.68 -18.11 3.82
N PRO A 61 11.71 -18.85 2.70
CA PRO A 61 12.80 -18.77 1.74
C PRO A 61 12.86 -17.39 1.07
N GLY A 62 14.01 -17.05 0.50
CA GLY A 62 14.21 -15.75 -0.16
C GLY A 62 13.32 -15.52 -1.38
N ASN A 63 12.82 -16.60 -1.98
CA ASN A 63 11.92 -16.58 -3.12
C ASN A 63 10.43 -16.48 -2.74
N ALA A 64 10.09 -16.26 -1.46
CA ALA A 64 8.73 -15.82 -1.11
C ALA A 64 8.43 -14.48 -1.81
N TRP A 65 7.20 -14.27 -2.28
CA TRP A 65 6.91 -13.17 -3.20
C TRP A 65 5.55 -12.54 -2.99
N ILE A 66 5.41 -11.29 -3.46
CA ILE A 66 4.16 -10.55 -3.50
C ILE A 66 3.96 -10.05 -4.93
N GLY A 67 2.80 -10.25 -5.52
CA GLY A 67 2.51 -9.79 -6.87
C GLY A 67 1.07 -9.32 -7.07
N ILE A 68 0.84 -8.63 -8.19
CA ILE A 68 -0.48 -8.16 -8.61
C ILE A 68 -1.10 -9.22 -9.52
N ILE A 69 -2.27 -9.73 -9.11
CA ILE A 69 -3.01 -10.78 -9.81
C ILE A 69 -4.47 -10.29 -10.02
N PRO A 70 -5.09 -10.53 -11.19
CA PRO A 70 -6.51 -10.23 -11.38
C PRO A 70 -7.39 -10.94 -10.34
N SER A 71 -8.35 -10.24 -9.72
CA SER A 71 -9.15 -10.83 -8.61
C SER A 71 -10.04 -12.01 -9.03
N ASN A 72 -10.27 -12.21 -10.34
CA ASN A 72 -11.01 -13.37 -10.85
C ASN A 72 -10.17 -14.67 -10.91
N VAL A 73 -8.86 -14.59 -10.69
CA VAL A 73 -7.99 -15.77 -10.57
C VAL A 73 -8.21 -16.41 -9.22
N SER A 74 -8.34 -17.74 -9.17
CA SER A 74 -8.57 -18.48 -7.93
C SER A 74 -7.43 -18.28 -6.92
N HIS A 75 -7.79 -17.95 -5.68
CA HIS A 75 -6.83 -17.82 -4.58
C HIS A 75 -6.23 -19.17 -4.15
N GLY A 76 -5.11 -19.11 -3.42
CA GLY A 76 -4.56 -20.22 -2.64
C GLY A 76 -3.33 -20.88 -3.26
N SER A 77 -3.35 -21.21 -4.55
CA SER A 77 -2.22 -21.90 -5.20
C SER A 77 -1.24 -20.91 -5.80
N GLU A 78 0.00 -20.94 -5.32
CA GLU A 78 1.07 -20.07 -5.83
C GLU A 78 1.33 -20.32 -7.31
N SER A 79 1.43 -21.57 -7.74
CA SER A 79 1.62 -21.93 -9.15
C SER A 79 0.47 -21.56 -10.08
N VAL A 80 -0.73 -21.33 -9.54
CA VAL A 80 -1.85 -20.77 -10.32
C VAL A 80 -1.69 -19.27 -10.38
N ASN A 81 -1.44 -18.61 -9.25
CA ASN A 81 -1.27 -17.16 -9.20
C ASN A 81 -0.08 -16.66 -10.04
N ASP A 82 1.04 -17.39 -10.06
CA ASP A 82 2.24 -17.13 -10.88
C ASP A 82 1.97 -17.17 -12.40
N GLN A 83 0.93 -17.89 -12.85
CA GLN A 83 0.55 -17.89 -14.26
C GLN A 83 -0.17 -16.59 -14.70
N TYR A 84 -0.66 -15.80 -13.74
CA TYR A 84 -1.51 -14.63 -13.99
C TYR A 84 -0.99 -13.36 -13.34
N ASP A 85 0.15 -13.41 -12.66
CA ASP A 85 0.74 -12.20 -12.11
C ASP A 85 1.22 -11.32 -13.27
N ILE A 86 1.02 -10.01 -13.11
CA ILE A 86 1.46 -9.03 -14.11
C ILE A 86 2.71 -8.28 -13.65
N THR A 87 3.03 -8.40 -12.36
CA THR A 87 4.25 -7.90 -11.72
C THR A 87 4.36 -8.54 -10.34
N TYR A 88 5.60 -8.78 -9.91
CA TYR A 88 5.92 -9.34 -8.61
C TYR A 88 7.22 -8.78 -8.05
N GLN A 89 7.41 -8.95 -6.74
CA GLN A 89 8.66 -8.65 -6.03
C GLN A 89 8.93 -9.74 -5.00
N TYR A 90 10.19 -10.14 -4.86
CA TYR A 90 10.62 -11.08 -3.83
C TYR A 90 10.74 -10.39 -2.46
N ILE A 91 10.36 -11.12 -1.42
CA ILE A 91 10.49 -10.72 -0.02
C ILE A 91 11.95 -10.80 0.43
N GLU A 92 12.76 -11.68 -0.17
CA GLU A 92 14.21 -11.79 0.09
C GLU A 92 14.53 -12.04 1.58
N GLN A 93 13.76 -12.92 2.23
CA GLN A 93 13.88 -13.28 3.66
C GLN A 93 13.70 -12.11 4.63
N ARG A 94 13.25 -10.95 4.16
CA ARG A 94 12.89 -9.83 5.03
C ARG A 94 11.66 -10.21 5.85
N THR A 95 11.68 -9.92 7.15
CA THR A 95 10.54 -10.18 8.05
C THR A 95 9.51 -9.06 8.05
N SER A 96 9.85 -7.91 7.48
CA SER A 96 8.94 -6.80 7.21
C SER A 96 9.56 -5.84 6.18
N GLY A 97 8.74 -4.99 5.59
CA GLY A 97 9.22 -3.96 4.68
C GLY A 97 8.10 -3.23 3.95
N VAL A 98 8.52 -2.34 3.07
CA VAL A 98 7.64 -1.64 2.12
C VAL A 98 8.03 -2.07 0.71
N MET A 99 7.03 -2.40 -0.10
CA MET A 99 7.13 -2.59 -1.54
C MET A 99 6.30 -1.52 -2.24
N VAL A 100 6.75 -1.10 -3.41
CA VAL A 100 6.00 -0.15 -4.26
C VAL A 100 5.69 -0.84 -5.56
N PHE A 101 4.41 -0.90 -5.91
CA PHE A 101 3.93 -1.41 -7.19
C PHE A 101 3.29 -0.28 -8.00
N THR A 102 3.12 -0.50 -9.29
CA THR A 102 2.38 0.42 -10.17
C THR A 102 1.00 -0.17 -10.44
N ALA A 103 -0.05 0.62 -10.21
CA ALA A 103 -1.42 0.24 -10.49
C ALA A 103 -1.57 -0.08 -12.00
N PRO A 104 -2.12 -1.25 -12.34
CA PRO A 104 -2.27 -1.70 -13.72
C PRO A 104 -3.41 -0.98 -14.45
N GLY A 105 -3.89 -1.52 -15.58
CA GLY A 105 -5.09 -1.03 -16.25
C GLY A 105 -6.36 -1.22 -15.42
N VAL A 106 -7.45 -0.62 -15.88
CA VAL A 106 -8.78 -0.68 -15.25
C VAL A 106 -9.20 -2.13 -14.97
N GLY A 107 -9.67 -2.38 -13.74
CA GLY A 107 -10.09 -3.71 -13.33
C GLY A 107 -10.14 -3.91 -11.81
N GLN A 108 -10.43 -5.15 -11.41
CA GLN A 108 -10.35 -5.62 -10.03
C GLN A 108 -9.09 -6.47 -9.87
N TRP A 109 -8.27 -6.14 -8.89
CA TRP A 109 -6.94 -6.69 -8.71
C TRP A 109 -6.69 -7.03 -7.24
N ASP A 110 -5.83 -8.00 -7.00
CA ASP A 110 -5.31 -8.31 -5.68
C ASP A 110 -3.79 -8.20 -5.68
N LEU A 111 -3.25 -7.62 -4.60
CA LEU A 111 -1.90 -7.94 -4.18
C LEU A 111 -1.95 -9.22 -3.37
N ARG A 112 -1.21 -10.26 -3.77
CA ARG A 112 -1.22 -11.57 -3.10
C ARG A 112 0.19 -11.97 -2.67
N MET A 113 0.32 -12.41 -1.43
CA MET A 113 1.56 -12.81 -0.78
C MET A 113 1.67 -14.33 -0.71
N HIS A 114 2.80 -14.87 -1.14
CA HIS A 114 3.08 -16.30 -1.21
C HIS A 114 4.31 -16.66 -0.39
N ASP A 115 4.29 -17.83 0.25
CA ASP A 115 5.38 -18.28 1.13
C ASP A 115 6.61 -18.82 0.38
N THR A 116 6.51 -19.19 -0.90
CA THR A 116 7.64 -19.57 -1.75
C THR A 116 7.26 -19.65 -3.23
N ASP A 117 8.19 -19.30 -4.12
CA ASP A 117 8.14 -19.51 -5.58
C ASP A 117 8.57 -20.96 -5.95
N SER A 118 7.96 -21.96 -5.31
CA SER A 118 8.34 -23.37 -5.45
C SER A 118 7.18 -24.29 -5.10
N ASN A 119 6.01 -24.06 -5.69
CA ASN A 119 4.74 -24.68 -5.30
C ASN A 119 4.31 -24.24 -3.90
N GLY A 120 4.38 -22.94 -3.65
CA GLY A 120 3.93 -22.35 -2.39
C GLY A 120 2.41 -22.28 -2.29
N ARG A 121 1.98 -21.56 -1.27
CA ARG A 121 0.58 -21.18 -1.09
C ARG A 121 0.46 -19.68 -0.88
N GLU A 122 -0.70 -19.16 -1.23
CA GLU A 122 -1.11 -17.83 -0.87
C GLU A 122 -1.38 -17.75 0.64
N ILE A 123 -0.86 -16.71 1.27
CA ILE A 123 -0.90 -16.51 2.72
C ILE A 123 -1.75 -15.29 3.10
N ALA A 124 -1.70 -14.23 2.30
CA ALA A 124 -2.45 -13.01 2.51
C ALA A 124 -2.73 -12.33 1.17
N PHE A 125 -3.80 -11.56 1.11
CA PHE A 125 -4.10 -10.71 -0.03
C PHE A 125 -4.73 -9.38 0.39
N ALA A 126 -4.68 -8.41 -0.51
CA ALA A 126 -5.35 -7.12 -0.39
C ALA A 126 -5.93 -6.75 -1.75
N SER A 127 -7.26 -6.64 -1.83
CA SER A 127 -7.98 -6.29 -3.05
C SER A 127 -8.04 -4.79 -3.27
N PHE A 128 -7.94 -4.37 -4.53
CA PHE A 128 -8.09 -2.99 -4.96
C PHE A 128 -8.72 -2.89 -6.35
N THR A 129 -9.36 -1.76 -6.63
CA THR A 129 -9.90 -1.42 -7.94
C THR A 129 -9.00 -0.42 -8.64
N VAL A 130 -8.82 -0.58 -9.96
CA VAL A 130 -8.31 0.49 -10.82
C VAL A 130 -9.44 0.98 -11.72
N SER A 131 -9.63 2.30 -11.79
CA SER A 131 -10.62 2.94 -12.66
C SER A 131 -10.03 4.14 -13.40
N ASP A 132 -10.57 4.46 -14.59
CA ASP A 132 -10.10 5.58 -15.43
C ASP A 132 -10.23 6.96 -14.77
N SER A 133 -11.04 7.02 -13.72
CA SER A 133 -11.16 8.17 -12.82
C SER A 133 -11.12 7.64 -11.39
N MET A 134 -10.46 8.36 -10.48
CA MET A 134 -10.65 8.10 -9.05
C MET A 134 -12.15 8.09 -8.79
N PRO A 135 -12.74 7.03 -8.19
CA PRO A 135 -14.13 7.12 -7.77
C PRO A 135 -14.20 8.32 -6.84
N ALA A 136 -15.15 9.23 -7.12
CA ALA A 136 -15.47 10.30 -6.18
C ALA A 136 -15.57 9.64 -4.81
N ALA A 137 -14.63 9.94 -3.92
CA ALA A 137 -14.42 9.17 -2.71
C ALA A 137 -15.78 8.95 -2.04
N ASN A 138 -16.13 7.68 -1.82
CA ASN A 138 -17.19 7.31 -0.89
C ASN A 138 -16.69 7.55 0.54
N ASP A 139 -16.19 8.76 0.79
CA ASP A 139 -15.65 9.24 2.04
C ASP A 139 -16.03 10.73 2.11
N THR A 140 -16.88 11.09 3.06
CA THR A 140 -17.57 12.38 3.14
C THR A 140 -16.67 13.57 3.46
N ASP A 141 -15.35 13.41 3.40
CA ASP A 141 -14.39 14.34 3.98
C ASP A 141 -13.78 15.30 2.96
N TYR A 142 -13.82 14.99 1.67
CA TYR A 142 -13.25 15.84 0.62
C TYR A 142 -13.92 15.64 -0.74
N GLN A 143 -14.28 16.74 -1.41
CA GLN A 143 -15.04 16.72 -2.67
C GLN A 143 -14.74 17.95 -3.54
N LEU A 144 -14.80 17.79 -4.87
CA LEU A 144 -14.88 18.89 -5.83
C LEU A 144 -16.22 18.84 -6.59
N ARG A 145 -16.81 20.01 -6.81
CA ARG A 145 -18.07 20.14 -7.58
C ARG A 145 -18.03 21.34 -8.51
N LEU A 146 -18.55 21.13 -9.72
CA LEU A 146 -18.78 22.14 -10.74
C LEU A 146 -20.27 22.19 -11.10
N GLU A 147 -20.79 23.37 -11.41
CA GLU A 147 -22.16 23.53 -11.94
C GLU A 147 -22.29 23.05 -13.39
N LYS A 148 -21.19 23.09 -14.14
CA LYS A 148 -21.09 22.58 -15.52
C LYS A 148 -19.65 22.16 -15.81
N THR A 149 -19.47 21.33 -16.83
CA THR A 149 -18.16 20.78 -17.23
C THR A 149 -17.70 21.27 -18.60
N VAL A 150 -18.36 22.30 -19.16
CA VAL A 150 -18.02 22.91 -20.44
C VAL A 150 -18.00 24.43 -20.30
N PHE A 151 -16.87 25.04 -20.60
CA PHE A 151 -16.62 26.47 -20.44
C PHE A 151 -16.09 27.08 -21.73
N ALA A 152 -16.35 28.37 -21.96
CA ALA A 152 -15.66 29.14 -23.00
C ALA A 152 -14.26 29.56 -22.49
N PRO A 153 -13.26 29.78 -23.38
CA PRO A 153 -11.98 30.34 -22.98
C PRO A 153 -12.16 31.65 -22.19
N GLY A 154 -11.47 31.78 -21.06
CA GLY A 154 -11.56 32.95 -20.18
C GLY A 154 -12.80 33.01 -19.27
N GLU A 155 -13.75 32.06 -19.39
CA GLU A 155 -14.93 31.99 -18.52
C GLU A 155 -14.53 31.71 -17.06
N LYS A 156 -15.27 32.25 -16.09
CA LYS A 156 -15.04 31.94 -14.67
C LYS A 156 -15.57 30.57 -14.30
N ILE A 157 -14.71 29.76 -13.68
CA ILE A 157 -15.03 28.43 -13.17
C ILE A 157 -15.17 28.53 -11.67
N ALA A 158 -16.40 28.40 -11.16
CA ALA A 158 -16.67 28.32 -9.73
C ALA A 158 -16.56 26.86 -9.27
N VAL A 159 -15.56 26.58 -8.43
CA VAL A 159 -15.26 25.25 -7.91
C VAL A 159 -15.68 25.21 -6.46
N ARG A 160 -16.75 24.47 -6.17
CA ARG A 160 -17.12 24.15 -4.78
C ARG A 160 -16.22 23.04 -4.29
N PHE A 161 -15.62 23.21 -3.12
CA PHE A 161 -14.79 22.19 -2.51
C PHE A 161 -15.22 21.89 -1.08
N GLN A 162 -14.92 20.67 -0.66
CA GLN A 162 -14.88 20.21 0.73
C GLN A 162 -13.51 19.59 0.96
N ALA A 163 -12.88 19.87 2.11
CA ALA A 163 -11.52 19.46 2.44
C ALA A 163 -11.43 18.99 3.89
N SER A 164 -10.41 18.17 4.18
CA SER A 164 -10.16 17.70 5.54
C SER A 164 -9.73 18.84 6.46
N ALA A 165 -10.24 18.86 7.69
CA ALA A 165 -9.79 19.78 8.74
C ALA A 165 -8.34 19.53 9.20
N ASN A 166 -7.77 18.38 8.87
CA ASN A 166 -6.42 17.98 9.29
C ASN A 166 -5.34 18.35 8.27
N TRP A 167 -5.71 18.93 7.13
CA TRP A 167 -4.72 19.31 6.12
C TRP A 167 -3.93 20.57 6.52
N PRO A 168 -2.65 20.62 6.15
CA PRO A 168 -1.88 21.86 6.25
C PRO A 168 -2.48 22.97 5.39
N GLY A 169 -2.09 24.22 5.65
CA GLY A 169 -2.60 25.38 4.93
C GLY A 169 -2.16 25.46 3.46
N ASP A 170 -1.15 24.66 3.10
CA ASP A 170 -0.59 24.56 1.75
C ASP A 170 -1.29 23.51 0.88
N ALA A 171 -2.33 22.83 1.38
CA ALA A 171 -3.21 22.04 0.53
C ALA A 171 -3.79 22.94 -0.59
N TRP A 172 -3.93 22.42 -1.82
CA TRP A 172 -4.23 23.26 -2.98
C TRP A 172 -5.18 22.60 -3.98
N ILE A 173 -5.77 23.44 -4.84
CA ILE A 173 -6.54 23.01 -6.01
C ILE A 173 -5.96 23.73 -7.22
N GLY A 174 -5.69 23.01 -8.30
CA GLY A 174 -5.18 23.61 -9.53
C GLY A 174 -5.76 23.01 -10.80
N ILE A 175 -5.54 23.72 -11.90
CA ILE A 175 -5.93 23.29 -13.24
C ILE A 175 -4.73 22.65 -13.91
N ILE A 176 -4.86 21.37 -14.27
CA ILE A 176 -3.82 20.56 -14.89
C ILE A 176 -4.36 19.96 -16.20
N PRO A 177 -3.57 19.91 -17.29
CA PRO A 177 -3.98 19.21 -18.51
C PRO A 177 -4.36 17.76 -18.23
N SER A 178 -5.48 17.27 -18.76
CA SER A 178 -5.97 15.91 -18.44
C SER A 178 -5.06 14.77 -18.92
N ASN A 179 -4.06 15.04 -19.77
CA ASN A 179 -3.07 14.05 -20.21
C ASN A 179 -1.90 13.89 -19.23
N VAL A 180 -1.80 14.72 -18.19
CA VAL A 180 -0.80 14.58 -17.13
C VAL A 180 -1.20 13.45 -16.19
N SER A 181 -0.25 12.58 -15.84
CA SER A 181 -0.51 11.47 -14.91
C SER A 181 -1.02 11.98 -13.56
N HIS A 182 -2.03 11.30 -13.02
CA HIS A 182 -2.66 11.63 -11.75
C HIS A 182 -1.86 11.11 -10.55
N GLY A 183 -2.25 11.55 -9.35
CA GLY A 183 -1.86 10.93 -8.08
C GLY A 183 -0.75 11.67 -7.32
N SER A 184 0.33 12.05 -8.00
CA SER A 184 1.48 12.70 -7.35
C SER A 184 1.36 14.23 -7.38
N GLU A 185 1.42 14.89 -6.24
CA GLU A 185 1.45 16.35 -6.16
C GLU A 185 2.69 16.94 -6.86
N PRO A 186 3.93 16.47 -6.64
CA PRO A 186 5.10 16.99 -7.35
C PRO A 186 5.06 16.86 -8.88
N VAL A 187 4.38 15.83 -9.40
CA VAL A 187 4.14 15.73 -10.84
C VAL A 187 3.11 16.74 -11.28
N ASN A 188 2.00 16.87 -10.54
CA ASN A 188 0.92 17.80 -10.88
C ASN A 188 1.36 19.27 -10.81
N ASP A 189 2.15 19.66 -9.81
CA ASP A 189 2.72 21.01 -9.64
C ASP A 189 3.60 21.42 -10.84
N GLN A 190 4.32 20.49 -11.46
CA GLN A 190 5.11 20.78 -12.67
C GLN A 190 4.28 21.16 -13.89
N TYR A 191 3.00 20.79 -13.92
CA TYR A 191 2.12 20.95 -15.08
C TYR A 191 0.89 21.81 -14.80
N ASP A 192 0.74 22.29 -13.58
CA ASP A 192 -0.34 23.17 -13.25
C ASP A 192 -0.17 24.49 -14.02
N ILE A 193 -1.28 25.05 -14.48
CA ILE A 193 -1.27 26.35 -15.17
C ILE A 193 -1.84 27.47 -14.29
N THR A 194 -2.48 27.09 -13.18
CA THR A 194 -2.96 27.95 -12.13
C THR A 194 -3.42 27.09 -10.96
N TYR A 195 -3.15 27.59 -9.76
CA TYR A 195 -3.54 26.96 -8.50
C TYR A 195 -4.04 28.00 -7.50
N GLN A 196 -4.73 27.52 -6.47
CA GLN A 196 -5.10 28.28 -5.28
C GLN A 196 -4.97 27.40 -4.04
N TYR A 197 -4.42 27.95 -2.97
CA TYR A 197 -4.36 27.28 -1.68
C TYR A 197 -5.73 27.23 -0.99
N ILE A 198 -6.01 26.10 -0.36
CA ILE A 198 -7.19 25.85 0.46
C ILE A 198 -7.10 26.64 1.77
N GLU A 199 -5.90 26.89 2.30
CA GLU A 199 -5.68 27.70 3.51
C GLU A 199 -6.42 27.14 4.74
N GLN A 200 -6.37 25.82 4.93
CA GLN A 200 -7.06 25.09 6.01
C GLN A 200 -8.60 25.24 6.03
N ARG A 201 -9.20 25.81 4.98
CA ARG A 201 -10.65 25.85 4.83
C ARG A 201 -11.17 24.43 4.63
N THR A 202 -12.17 24.03 5.41
CA THR A 202 -12.82 22.71 5.26
C THR A 202 -13.87 22.69 4.16
N SER A 203 -14.27 23.85 3.65
CA SER A 203 -15.14 23.99 2.49
C SER A 203 -15.10 25.41 1.93
N GLY A 204 -15.56 25.58 0.70
CA GLY A 204 -15.68 26.91 0.11
C GLY A 204 -15.92 26.88 -1.39
N VAL A 205 -15.76 28.06 -2.00
CA VAL A 205 -15.74 28.24 -3.45
C VAL A 205 -14.43 28.89 -3.83
N MET A 206 -13.72 28.28 -4.76
CA MET A 206 -12.60 28.90 -5.49
C MET A 206 -13.07 29.31 -6.87
N VAL A 207 -12.50 30.39 -7.40
CA VAL A 207 -12.84 30.87 -8.75
C VAL A 207 -11.60 30.86 -9.60
N PHE A 208 -11.60 30.03 -10.65
CA PHE A 208 -10.55 29.98 -11.65
C PHE A 208 -11.00 30.65 -12.95
N THR A 209 -10.04 30.91 -13.84
CA THR A 209 -10.31 31.32 -15.22
C THR A 209 -10.11 30.11 -16.13
N ALA A 210 -11.09 29.81 -16.97
CA ALA A 210 -11.02 28.74 -17.94
C ALA A 210 -9.82 28.97 -18.89
N PRO A 211 -8.97 27.95 -19.10
CA PRO A 211 -7.81 28.06 -19.99
C PRO A 211 -8.19 28.17 -21.47
N GLU A 212 -7.22 28.02 -22.35
CA GLU A 212 -7.47 27.80 -23.78
C GLU A 212 -8.21 26.48 -24.04
N VAL A 213 -8.74 26.34 -25.27
CA VAL A 213 -9.47 25.14 -25.73
C VAL A 213 -8.69 23.86 -25.43
N GLY A 214 -9.33 22.89 -24.77
CA GLY A 214 -8.66 21.68 -24.32
C GLY A 214 -9.47 20.80 -23.36
N GLN A 215 -8.83 19.72 -22.91
CA GLN A 215 -9.29 18.86 -21.82
C GLN A 215 -8.45 19.18 -20.58
N TRP A 216 -9.13 19.46 -19.48
CA TRP A 216 -8.50 19.94 -18.26
C TRP A 216 -9.12 19.25 -17.04
N ASP A 217 -8.32 19.10 -15.99
CA ASP A 217 -8.79 18.64 -14.70
C ASP A 217 -8.57 19.72 -13.66
N LEU A 218 -9.55 19.87 -12.76
CA LEU A 218 -9.32 20.46 -11.45
C LEU A 218 -8.89 19.34 -10.51
N ARG A 219 -7.67 19.41 -9.99
CA ARG A 219 -7.11 18.41 -9.10
C ARG A 219 -6.85 19.07 -7.74
N MET A 220 -7.17 18.34 -6.68
CA MET A 220 -7.08 18.78 -5.28
C MET A 220 -6.03 17.95 -4.56
N HIS A 221 -5.14 18.59 -3.82
CA HIS A 221 -4.00 17.96 -3.16
C HIS A 221 -3.99 18.30 -1.68
N ASP A 222 -3.54 17.36 -0.85
CA ASP A 222 -3.55 17.49 0.61
C ASP A 222 -2.42 18.36 1.19
N THR A 223 -1.35 18.63 0.44
CA THR A 223 -0.23 19.51 0.83
C THR A 223 0.63 19.83 -0.38
N ASP A 224 1.36 20.96 -0.33
CA ASP A 224 2.37 21.37 -1.31
C ASP A 224 3.78 20.80 -1.02
N THR A 225 3.87 19.88 -0.05
CA THR A 225 5.14 19.29 0.40
C THR A 225 5.18 17.79 0.10
N ASN A 226 5.26 17.42 -1.17
CA ASN A 226 5.17 16.02 -1.63
C ASN A 226 3.83 15.37 -1.28
N GLY A 227 2.75 16.09 -1.55
CA GLY A 227 1.39 15.64 -1.31
C GLY A 227 0.90 14.58 -2.28
N ARG A 228 -0.39 14.28 -2.15
CA ARG A 228 -1.14 13.37 -3.00
C ARG A 228 -2.32 14.09 -3.59
N GLU A 229 -2.69 13.72 -4.81
CA GLU A 229 -3.98 14.08 -5.38
C GLU A 229 -5.08 13.29 -4.64
N ILE A 230 -6.06 14.01 -4.13
CA ILE A 230 -7.13 13.47 -3.28
C ILE A 230 -8.49 13.49 -4.01
N ALA A 231 -8.72 14.49 -4.85
CA ALA A 231 -9.95 14.59 -5.63
C ALA A 231 -9.67 15.22 -6.99
N THR A 232 -10.48 14.85 -7.99
CA THR A 232 -10.37 15.36 -9.35
C THR A 232 -11.75 15.56 -9.97
N ILE A 233 -11.87 16.57 -10.83
CA ILE A 233 -13.03 16.76 -11.70
C ILE A 233 -12.58 17.29 -13.07
N SER A 234 -12.90 16.54 -14.12
CA SER A 234 -12.57 16.92 -15.49
C SER A 234 -13.59 17.89 -16.09
N PHE A 235 -13.10 18.82 -16.91
CA PHE A 235 -13.91 19.74 -17.70
C PHE A 235 -13.29 19.99 -19.08
N ARG A 236 -14.07 20.60 -19.97
CA ARG A 236 -13.65 20.93 -21.34
C ARG A 236 -13.76 22.43 -21.56
N VAL A 237 -12.79 23.00 -22.25
CA VAL A 237 -12.90 24.34 -22.82
C VAL A 237 -13.14 24.22 -24.33
N ARG A 238 -14.18 24.88 -24.85
CA ARG A 238 -14.50 24.92 -26.28
C ARG A 238 -15.40 26.11 -26.64
#